data_AF-A0A3P3DI12-F1
#
_entry.id   AF-A0A3P3DI12-F1
#
_cell.length_a   1.000
_cell.length_b   1.000
_cell.length_c   1.000
_cell.angle_alpha   90.00
_cell.angle_beta   90.00
_cell.angle_gamma   90.00
#
_symmetry.space_group_name_H-M   'P 1'
#
loop_
_entity.id
_entity.type
_entity.pdbx_description
1 polymer ?
#
loop_
_entity_poly.entity_id
_entity_poly.type
_entity_poly.pdbx_seq_one_letter_code
_entity_poly.pdbx_strand_id
1 'polypeptide(L)'
;MRLTAFLTAFLLPGAALAACPGKMILSCDTSQTRRLEVCLSDGAFHYRYGPKGKADLALSAPLSSGPVEPWPGVGGNIWSKLIFRNGAHRYEVWTASSRLGDDPQSAGVAVLKGETPITELTCLPGRIHTPDVLFEDVMTEEGWCVTDNQKTWRRC
;
A
#
# COMPACT_ATOMS: atom_id res chain seq x y z
N MET A 1 -56.59 -11.24 24.95
CA MET A 1 -55.36 -11.83 24.37
C MET A 1 -54.23 -10.82 24.50
N ARG A 2 -53.18 -11.11 25.27
CA ARG A 2 -51.99 -10.26 25.40
C ARG A 2 -50.93 -10.77 24.43
N LEU A 3 -50.61 -9.99 23.39
CA LEU A 3 -49.53 -10.30 22.45
C LEU A 3 -48.21 -9.82 23.04
N THR A 4 -47.42 -10.76 23.54
CA THR A 4 -46.06 -10.53 24.00
C THR A 4 -45.15 -10.35 22.78
N ALA A 5 -44.75 -9.12 22.49
CA ALA A 5 -43.79 -8.83 21.42
C ALA A 5 -42.38 -9.23 21.89
N PHE A 6 -41.85 -10.34 21.34
CA PHE A 6 -40.44 -10.70 21.49
C PHE A 6 -39.59 -9.79 20.61
N LEU A 7 -38.83 -8.90 21.23
CA LEU A 7 -37.87 -8.02 20.58
C LEU A 7 -36.59 -8.83 20.29
N THR A 8 -36.49 -9.42 19.10
CA THR A 8 -35.29 -10.12 18.65
C THR A 8 -34.23 -9.09 18.28
N ALA A 9 -33.27 -8.85 19.18
CA ALA A 9 -32.13 -7.98 18.93
C ALA A 9 -31.21 -8.63 17.88
N PHE A 10 -31.21 -8.09 16.67
CA PHE A 10 -30.36 -8.52 15.57
C PHE A 10 -28.94 -7.96 15.79
N LEU A 11 -28.05 -8.78 16.36
CA LEU A 11 -26.62 -8.48 16.46
C LEU A 11 -26.01 -8.58 15.04
N LEU A 12 -25.82 -7.44 14.39
CA LEU A 12 -25.05 -7.34 13.15
C LEU A 12 -23.58 -7.65 13.47
N PRO A 13 -22.97 -8.69 12.88
CA PRO A 13 -21.53 -8.93 13.03
C PRO A 13 -20.79 -7.73 12.42
N GLY A 14 -20.04 -7.01 13.26
CA GLY A 14 -19.15 -5.96 12.78
C GLY A 14 -18.17 -6.58 11.78
N ALA A 15 -18.19 -6.09 10.54
CA ALA A 15 -17.22 -6.49 9.54
C ALA A 15 -15.82 -6.11 10.04
N ALA A 16 -15.11 -7.06 10.63
CA ALA A 16 -13.69 -6.96 10.80
C ALA A 16 -13.12 -6.84 9.38
N LEU A 17 -12.57 -5.69 9.04
CA LEU A 17 -11.82 -5.54 7.80
C LEU A 17 -10.68 -6.56 7.86
N ALA A 18 -10.83 -7.65 7.10
CA ALA A 18 -9.96 -8.83 7.12
C ALA A 18 -8.48 -8.47 6.94
N ALA A 19 -7.57 -9.35 7.36
CA ALA A 19 -6.13 -9.19 7.18
C ALA A 19 -5.75 -8.88 5.72
N CYS A 20 -4.55 -8.35 5.48
CA CYS A 20 -4.08 -8.05 4.12
C CYS A 20 -4.23 -9.29 3.21
N PRO A 21 -5.06 -9.24 2.15
CA PRO A 21 -5.35 -10.41 1.35
C PRO A 21 -4.17 -10.80 0.45
N GLY A 22 -3.78 -12.08 0.49
CA GLY A 22 -2.80 -12.67 -0.42
C GLY A 22 -1.34 -12.49 0.01
N LYS A 23 -0.44 -12.28 -0.96
CA LYS A 23 1.01 -12.17 -0.73
C LYS A 23 1.30 -10.82 -0.06
N MET A 24 1.89 -10.84 1.13
CA MET A 24 2.37 -9.62 1.79
C MET A 24 3.55 -9.05 0.99
N ILE A 25 3.47 -7.77 0.63
CA ILE A 25 4.51 -7.05 -0.13
C ILE A 25 5.24 -6.07 0.78
N LEU A 26 4.52 -5.36 1.65
CA LEU A 26 5.10 -4.43 2.63
C LEU A 26 4.26 -4.47 3.91
N SER A 27 4.91 -4.58 5.06
CA SER A 27 4.25 -4.34 6.35
C SER A 27 5.15 -3.50 7.23
N CYS A 28 4.67 -2.33 7.66
CA CYS A 28 5.43 -1.48 8.55
C CYS A 28 4.60 -0.73 9.59
N ASP A 29 5.25 -0.40 10.71
CA ASP A 29 4.67 0.46 11.73
C ASP A 29 5.04 1.91 11.47
N THR A 30 4.06 2.79 11.28
CA THR A 30 4.27 4.25 11.24
C THR A 30 4.21 4.88 12.64
N SER A 31 3.70 4.13 13.63
CA SER A 31 3.73 4.46 15.04
C SER A 31 3.60 3.18 15.88
N GLN A 32 3.61 3.28 17.21
CA GLN A 32 3.41 2.11 18.06
C GLN A 32 2.05 1.41 17.83
N THR A 33 1.04 2.20 17.45
CA THR A 33 -0.36 1.75 17.31
C THR A 33 -0.82 1.67 15.85
N ARG A 34 -0.16 2.35 14.92
CA ARG A 34 -0.55 2.46 13.51
C ARG A 34 0.34 1.63 12.60
N ARG A 35 -0.28 0.95 11.65
CA ARG A 35 0.36 0.07 10.68
C ARG A 35 -0.08 0.39 9.26
N LEU A 36 0.88 0.32 8.34
CA LEU A 36 0.71 0.35 6.91
C LEU A 36 0.99 -1.06 6.37
N GLU A 37 0.12 -1.55 5.50
CA GLU A 37 0.31 -2.82 4.80
C GLU A 37 0.02 -2.67 3.31
N VAL A 38 0.81 -3.35 2.49
CA VAL A 38 0.56 -3.59 1.07
C VAL A 38 0.63 -5.09 0.83
N CYS A 39 -0.37 -5.61 0.14
CA CYS A 39 -0.40 -7.00 -0.31
C CYS A 39 -0.87 -7.09 -1.75
N LEU A 40 -0.65 -8.24 -2.34
CA LEU A 40 -1.02 -8.57 -3.71
C LEU A 40 -1.99 -9.75 -3.70
N SER A 41 -3.15 -9.56 -4.31
CA SER A 41 -4.13 -10.61 -4.58
C SER A 41 -5.01 -10.22 -5.77
N ASP A 42 -5.44 -11.22 -6.52
CA ASP A 42 -6.41 -11.08 -7.61
C ASP A 42 -6.02 -10.02 -8.66
N GLY A 43 -4.73 -9.93 -9.00
CA GLY A 43 -4.23 -8.98 -10.00
C GLY A 43 -4.32 -7.52 -9.57
N ALA A 44 -4.34 -7.25 -8.27
CA ALA A 44 -4.33 -5.91 -7.71
C ALA A 44 -3.44 -5.82 -6.46
N PHE A 45 -2.81 -4.67 -6.29
CA PHE A 45 -2.27 -4.27 -5.00
C PHE A 45 -3.40 -3.80 -4.08
N HIS A 46 -3.26 -4.07 -2.79
CA HIS A 46 -4.18 -3.65 -1.74
C HIS A 46 -3.40 -2.91 -0.67
N TYR A 47 -3.76 -1.66 -0.43
CA TYR A 47 -3.21 -0.82 0.63
C TYR A 47 -4.15 -0.81 1.83
N ARG A 48 -3.57 -0.89 3.02
CA ARG A 48 -4.30 -0.83 4.28
C ARG A 48 -3.56 0.04 5.27
N TYR A 49 -4.31 0.89 5.98
CA TYR A 49 -3.78 1.73 7.04
C TYR A 49 -4.74 1.83 8.21
N GLY A 50 -4.23 1.68 9.43
CA GLY A 50 -5.05 1.77 10.65
C GLY A 50 -4.36 1.21 11.88
N PRO A 51 -5.11 1.01 12.98
CA PRO A 51 -4.64 0.24 14.12
C PRO A 51 -4.18 -1.17 13.75
N LYS A 52 -3.27 -1.74 14.54
CA LYS A 52 -2.85 -3.14 14.36
C LYS A 52 -4.07 -4.08 14.45
N GLY A 53 -4.26 -4.90 13.44
CA GLY A 53 -5.38 -5.84 13.35
C GLY A 53 -6.71 -5.23 12.89
N LYS A 54 -6.79 -3.92 12.64
CA LYS A 54 -7.99 -3.25 12.11
C LYS A 54 -7.60 -2.07 11.23
N ALA A 55 -7.80 -2.18 9.92
CA ALA A 55 -7.60 -1.04 9.03
C ALA A 55 -8.74 -0.03 9.18
N ASP A 56 -8.43 1.26 9.16
CA ASP A 56 -9.41 2.34 9.04
C ASP A 56 -9.60 2.74 7.57
N LEU A 57 -8.57 2.52 6.76
CA LEU A 57 -8.53 2.81 5.33
C LEU A 57 -8.05 1.57 4.58
N ALA A 58 -8.78 1.18 3.55
CA ALA A 58 -8.40 0.12 2.61
C ALA A 58 -8.65 0.61 1.18
N LEU A 59 -7.63 0.50 0.32
CA LEU A 59 -7.66 0.91 -1.08
C LEU A 59 -7.10 -0.21 -1.94
N SER A 60 -7.47 -0.26 -3.22
CA SER A 60 -6.91 -1.19 -4.18
C SER A 60 -6.50 -0.49 -5.46
N ALA A 61 -5.48 -1.04 -6.12
CA ALA A 61 -4.97 -0.58 -7.39
C ALA A 61 -4.71 -1.78 -8.30
N PRO A 62 -5.50 -1.97 -9.39
CA PRO A 62 -5.25 -3.05 -10.34
C PRO A 62 -3.87 -2.90 -10.99
N LEU A 63 -3.17 -4.02 -11.20
CA LEU A 63 -1.88 -4.01 -11.92
C LEU A 63 -2.03 -3.39 -13.31
N SER A 64 -3.17 -3.59 -13.96
CA SER A 64 -3.51 -3.04 -15.28
C SER A 64 -3.59 -1.53 -15.35
N SER A 65 -3.73 -0.83 -14.22
CA SER A 65 -3.65 0.63 -14.18
C SER A 65 -2.21 1.17 -14.21
N GLY A 66 -1.22 0.28 -14.14
CA GLY A 66 0.19 0.65 -14.00
C GLY A 66 0.46 1.49 -12.75
N PRO A 67 0.11 1.03 -11.54
CA PRO A 67 0.13 1.87 -10.34
C PRO A 67 1.53 2.09 -9.77
N VAL A 68 2.56 1.47 -10.35
CA VAL A 68 3.94 1.55 -9.88
C VAL A 68 4.70 2.60 -10.68
N GLU A 69 5.39 3.49 -9.97
CA GLU A 69 6.37 4.40 -10.55
C GLU A 69 7.79 4.00 -10.09
N PRO A 70 8.63 3.48 -11.02
CA PRO A 70 10.01 3.14 -10.71
C PRO A 70 10.89 4.39 -10.64
N TRP A 71 12.03 4.25 -9.95
CA TRP A 71 13.06 5.28 -9.88
C TRP A 71 13.49 5.73 -11.30
N PRO A 72 13.55 7.04 -11.60
CA PRO A 72 14.01 7.51 -12.91
C PRO A 72 15.53 7.42 -13.14
N GLY A 73 16.31 6.84 -12.22
CA GLY A 73 17.77 6.72 -12.34
C GLY A 73 18.55 7.96 -11.90
N VAL A 74 17.92 8.94 -11.25
CA VAL A 74 18.54 10.19 -10.78
C VAL A 74 18.40 10.35 -9.26
N GLY A 75 19.51 10.63 -8.58
CA GLY A 75 19.57 10.85 -7.14
C GLY A 75 20.49 9.88 -6.39
N GLY A 76 20.70 10.14 -5.09
CA GLY A 76 21.51 9.28 -4.21
C GLY A 76 20.77 8.03 -3.71
N ASN A 77 19.44 8.04 -3.76
CA ASN A 77 18.59 6.95 -3.28
C ASN A 77 17.83 6.32 -4.45
N ILE A 78 17.80 4.99 -4.47
CA ILE A 78 16.91 4.21 -5.33
C ILE A 78 15.55 4.16 -4.61
N TRP A 79 14.47 4.45 -5.31
CA TRP A 79 13.14 4.42 -4.72
C TRP A 79 12.08 3.86 -5.67
N SER A 80 11.02 3.30 -5.11
CA SER A 80 9.85 2.87 -5.86
C SER A 80 8.59 3.42 -5.20
N LYS A 81 7.61 3.81 -6.01
CA LYS A 81 6.30 4.28 -5.53
C LYS A 81 5.19 3.38 -6.04
N LEU A 82 4.24 3.09 -5.17
CA LEU A 82 2.98 2.44 -5.49
C LEU A 82 1.83 3.39 -5.17
N ILE A 83 1.01 3.68 -6.18
CA ILE A 83 0.04 4.78 -6.17
C ILE A 83 -1.37 4.24 -6.05
N PHE A 84 -2.05 4.60 -4.96
CA PHE A 84 -3.48 4.36 -4.76
C PHE A 84 -4.26 5.67 -4.89
N ARG A 85 -5.46 5.60 -5.48
CA ARG A 85 -6.32 6.78 -5.72
C ARG A 85 -7.62 6.66 -4.93
N ASN A 86 -8.05 7.76 -4.32
CA ASN A 86 -9.36 7.87 -3.66
C ASN A 86 -9.93 9.29 -3.86
N GLY A 87 -10.79 9.44 -4.86
CA GLY A 87 -11.30 10.75 -5.29
C GLY A 87 -10.16 11.69 -5.68
N ALA A 88 -10.07 12.85 -5.03
CA ALA A 88 -9.01 13.84 -5.26
C ALA A 88 -7.66 13.51 -4.60
N HIS A 89 -7.61 12.44 -3.79
CA HIS A 89 -6.41 12.07 -3.03
C HIS A 89 -5.61 10.97 -3.74
N ARG A 90 -4.29 11.08 -3.64
CA ARG A 90 -3.32 10.03 -4.00
C ARG A 90 -2.56 9.60 -2.74
N TYR A 91 -2.38 8.30 -2.60
CA TYR A 91 -1.56 7.71 -1.54
C TYR A 91 -0.39 7.03 -2.25
N GLU A 92 0.77 7.65 -2.15
CA GLU A 92 2.02 7.17 -2.73
C GLU A 92 2.77 6.41 -1.65
N VAL A 93 2.57 5.10 -1.60
CA VAL A 93 3.38 4.22 -0.76
C VAL A 93 4.76 4.14 -1.39
N TRP A 94 5.80 4.41 -0.63
CA TRP A 94 7.15 4.47 -1.15
C TRP A 94 8.08 3.54 -0.39
N THR A 95 9.07 3.01 -1.11
CA THR A 95 10.27 2.38 -0.56
C THR A 95 11.49 3.12 -1.08
N ALA A 96 12.54 3.25 -0.27
CA ALA A 96 13.78 3.90 -0.68
C ALA A 96 15.00 3.31 0.03
N SER A 97 16.06 3.07 -0.71
CA SER A 97 17.36 2.61 -0.20
C SER A 97 18.50 3.46 -0.78
N SER A 98 19.60 3.57 -0.03
CA SER A 98 20.79 4.24 -0.53
C SER A 98 21.37 3.47 -1.70
N ARG A 99 21.76 4.18 -2.76
CA ARG A 99 22.44 3.59 -3.92
C ARG A 99 23.85 3.08 -3.57
N LEU A 100 24.44 3.59 -2.48
CA LEU A 100 25.74 3.13 -1.98
C LEU A 100 25.60 1.90 -1.07
N GLY A 101 24.38 1.54 -0.65
CA GLY A 101 24.11 0.40 0.22
C GLY A 101 24.56 0.56 1.67
N ASP A 102 24.85 1.80 2.09
CA ASP A 102 25.30 2.16 3.43
C ASP A 102 24.14 2.41 4.42
N ASP A 103 22.96 2.74 3.91
CA ASP A 103 21.78 3.01 4.72
C ASP A 103 20.74 1.87 4.68
N PRO A 104 20.08 1.56 5.82
CA PRO A 104 18.93 0.68 5.85
C PRO A 104 17.83 1.20 4.94
N GLN A 105 17.10 0.29 4.31
CA GLN A 105 15.93 0.65 3.55
C GLN A 105 14.88 1.36 4.42
N SER A 106 14.25 2.37 3.83
CA SER A 106 13.17 3.15 4.38
C SER A 106 11.89 2.93 3.57
N ALA A 107 10.74 3.17 4.20
CA ALA A 107 9.44 3.10 3.55
C ALA A 107 8.46 4.05 4.22
N GLY A 108 7.34 4.31 3.55
CA GLY A 108 6.30 5.17 4.08
C GLY A 108 5.15 5.38 3.11
N VAL A 109 4.30 6.37 3.42
CA VAL A 109 3.25 6.84 2.52
C VAL A 109 3.20 8.36 2.53
N ALA A 110 3.24 8.95 1.34
CA ALA A 110 2.89 10.34 1.12
C ALA A 110 1.42 10.42 0.67
N VAL A 111 0.65 11.32 1.27
CA VAL A 111 -0.75 11.58 0.88
C VAL A 111 -0.83 12.94 0.22
N LEU A 112 -1.25 12.96 -1.04
CA LEU A 112 -1.37 14.17 -1.85
C LEU A 112 -2.84 14.44 -2.16
N LYS A 113 -3.19 15.71 -2.35
CA LYS A 113 -4.44 16.14 -3.01
C LYS A 113 -4.08 16.92 -4.27
N GLY A 114 -4.42 16.37 -5.42
CA GLY A 114 -3.81 16.81 -6.68
C GLY A 114 -2.28 16.60 -6.63
N GLU A 115 -1.52 17.67 -6.87
CA GLU A 115 -0.04 17.67 -6.80
C GLU A 115 0.51 18.13 -5.44
N THR A 116 -0.35 18.50 -4.48
CA THR A 116 0.09 19.05 -3.19
C THR A 116 0.18 17.96 -2.12
N PRO A 117 1.36 17.72 -1.51
CA PRO A 117 1.48 16.88 -0.33
C PRO A 117 0.70 17.48 0.85
N ILE A 118 -0.16 16.67 1.48
CA ILE A 118 -0.91 17.04 2.69
C ILE A 118 -0.21 16.48 3.93
N THR A 119 0.27 15.24 3.85
CA THR A 119 0.99 14.60 4.95
C THR A 119 1.88 13.50 4.42
N GLU A 120 2.90 13.16 5.19
CA GLU A 120 3.76 12.02 4.94
C GLU A 120 3.95 11.25 6.25
N LEU A 121 3.91 9.93 6.16
CA LEU A 121 4.13 9.02 7.28
C LEU A 121 5.28 8.10 6.93
N THR A 122 6.35 8.16 7.71
CA THR A 122 7.50 7.27 7.58
C THR A 122 7.37 6.07 8.50
N CYS A 123 7.76 4.90 8.03
CA CYS A 123 7.87 3.71 8.86
C CYS A 123 8.96 3.90 9.93
N LEU A 124 8.72 3.40 11.14
CA LEU A 124 9.71 3.41 12.22
C LEU A 124 10.93 2.55 11.84
N PRO A 125 12.16 2.97 12.17
CA PRO A 125 13.37 2.18 11.94
C PRO A 125 13.27 0.77 12.53
N GLY A 126 13.72 -0.24 11.77
CA GLY A 126 13.66 -1.64 12.19
C GLY A 126 12.25 -2.23 12.28
N ARG A 127 11.23 -1.51 11.80
CA ARG A 127 9.83 -1.96 11.80
C ARG A 127 9.26 -2.13 10.39
N ILE A 128 10.13 -2.27 9.41
CA ILE A 128 9.77 -2.64 8.03
C ILE A 128 9.99 -4.13 7.90
N HIS A 129 8.93 -4.84 7.56
CA HIS A 129 8.93 -6.26 7.27
C HIS A 129 8.67 -6.37 5.77
N THR A 130 9.40 -7.26 5.11
CA THR A 130 9.54 -7.40 3.65
C THR A 130 10.16 -6.16 2.95
N PRO A 131 11.34 -5.64 3.36
CA PRO A 131 11.89 -4.43 2.76
C PRO A 131 12.40 -4.66 1.34
N ASP A 132 13.04 -5.79 1.01
CA ASP A 132 13.81 -5.93 -0.24
C ASP A 132 12.94 -6.15 -1.50
N VAL A 133 11.87 -5.39 -1.67
CA VAL A 133 11.02 -5.34 -2.85
C VAL A 133 11.04 -3.95 -3.46
N LEU A 134 11.48 -3.89 -4.71
CA LEU A 134 11.08 -2.83 -5.61
C LEU A 134 9.69 -3.19 -6.16
N PHE A 135 8.74 -2.27 -6.16
CA PHE A 135 7.37 -2.60 -6.61
C PHE A 135 7.34 -2.97 -8.11
N GLU A 136 8.32 -2.49 -8.89
CA GLU A 136 8.53 -2.87 -10.28
C GLU A 136 8.92 -4.34 -10.46
N ASP A 137 9.64 -4.93 -9.51
CA ASP A 137 9.98 -6.36 -9.53
C ASP A 137 8.70 -7.17 -9.32
N VAL A 138 7.84 -6.75 -8.39
CA VAL A 138 6.53 -7.38 -8.17
C VAL A 138 5.64 -7.30 -9.42
N MET A 139 5.63 -6.16 -10.12
CA MET A 139 4.91 -6.03 -11.40
C MET A 139 5.46 -6.99 -12.46
N THR A 140 6.79 -7.12 -12.54
CA THR A 140 7.48 -7.99 -13.49
C THR A 140 7.19 -9.48 -13.21
N GLU A 141 7.21 -9.88 -11.93
CA GLU A 141 6.81 -11.24 -11.49
C GLU A 141 5.38 -11.59 -11.92
N GLU A 142 4.48 -10.60 -11.94
CA GLU A 142 3.09 -10.77 -12.38
C GLU A 142 2.89 -10.65 -13.90
N GLY A 143 3.99 -10.56 -14.67
CA GLY A 143 3.98 -10.49 -16.13
C GLY A 143 3.62 -9.11 -16.68
N TRP A 144 3.99 -8.05 -15.97
CA TRP A 144 3.90 -6.67 -16.45
C TRP A 144 5.29 -6.12 -16.75
N CYS A 145 5.46 -5.53 -17.92
CA CYS A 145 6.71 -4.96 -18.40
C CYS A 145 6.55 -3.44 -18.58
N VAL A 146 7.58 -2.68 -18.23
CA VAL A 146 7.63 -1.23 -18.50
C VAL A 146 8.23 -0.99 -19.89
N THR A 147 7.61 -0.14 -20.70
CA THR A 147 8.20 0.28 -21.99
C THR A 147 9.11 1.50 -21.80
N ASP A 148 10.33 1.45 -22.35
CA ASP A 148 11.49 2.30 -22.01
C ASP A 148 11.35 3.83 -22.17
N ASN A 149 10.25 4.37 -22.69
CA ASN A 149 10.12 5.82 -22.90
C ASN A 149 8.95 6.50 -22.16
N GLN A 150 8.02 5.75 -21.57
CA GLN A 150 6.79 6.36 -21.01
C GLN A 150 6.42 5.88 -19.60
N LYS A 151 7.31 5.12 -18.93
CA LYS A 151 7.00 4.44 -17.66
C LYS A 151 5.62 3.77 -17.66
N THR A 152 5.19 3.26 -18.83
CA THR A 152 3.86 2.70 -19.03
C THR A 152 3.96 1.19 -18.90
N TRP A 153 3.15 0.63 -18.01
CA TRP A 153 3.06 -0.81 -17.80
C TRP A 153 2.15 -1.46 -18.83
N ARG A 154 2.60 -2.58 -19.39
CA ARG A 154 1.81 -3.44 -20.28
C ARG A 154 2.06 -4.90 -19.94
N ARG A 155 1.15 -5.77 -20.36
CA ARG A 155 1.41 -7.21 -20.32
C ARG A 155 2.65 -7.50 -21.16
N CYS A 156 3.58 -8.23 -20.54
CA CYS A 156 4.42 -9.14 -21.29
C CYS A 156 3.49 -10.29 -21.79
#